data_AF-A0A0A0IYF1-F1
#
_entry.id   AF-A0A0A0IYF1-F1
#
_cell.length_a   1.000
_cell.length_b   1.000
_cell.length_c   1.000
_cell.angle_alpha   90.00
_cell.angle_beta   90.00
_cell.angle_gamma   90.00
#
_symmetry.space_group_name_H-M   'P 1'
#
loop_
_entity.id
_entity.type
_entity.pdbx_description
1 polymer ?
#
loop_
_entity_poly.entity_id
_entity_poly.type
_entity_poly.pdbx_seq_one_letter_code
_entity_poly.pdbx_strand_id
1 'polypeptide(L)'
;MQSVVVDVILALGTGVLLWAVLPRGVVLTRSARTEDWRGEPVYDTWALRNESAVPIRLTSVAVRSPDTLDAKGRFEYVELNDDNADALAVALCFDDAYLETTRGENAQAWKGIEVPPGDTLQAKVDLNRDLRIRYRRTGPTGVFERRQVLIHGHI
;
A
#
# COMPACT_ATOMS: atom_id res chain seq x y z
N MET A 1 -8.28 -26.01 43.08
CA MET A 1 -7.14 -25.16 42.65
C MET A 1 -6.59 -25.53 41.27
N GLN A 2 -6.60 -26.79 40.83
CA GLN A 2 -6.12 -27.19 39.49
C GLN A 2 -6.99 -26.71 38.31
N SER A 3 -8.31 -26.55 38.47
CA SER A 3 -9.21 -26.11 37.39
C SER A 3 -8.96 -24.67 36.94
N VAL A 4 -8.66 -23.78 37.89
CA VAL A 4 -8.45 -22.34 37.62
C VAL A 4 -7.21 -22.10 36.76
N VAL A 5 -6.15 -22.91 36.92
CA VAL A 5 -4.92 -22.77 36.12
C VAL A 5 -5.16 -23.18 34.67
N VAL A 6 -5.96 -24.22 34.44
CA VAL A 6 -6.30 -24.70 33.10
C VAL A 6 -7.16 -23.67 32.37
N ASP A 7 -8.16 -23.09 33.04
CA ASP A 7 -9.04 -22.08 32.44
C ASP A 7 -8.30 -20.79 32.09
N VAL A 8 -7.31 -20.37 32.91
CA VAL A 8 -6.47 -19.20 32.63
C VAL A 8 -5.56 -19.45 31.43
N ILE A 9 -4.94 -20.63 31.34
CA ILE A 9 -4.10 -21.00 30.19
C ILE A 9 -4.94 -21.08 28.91
N LEU A 10 -6.14 -21.65 28.98
CA LEU A 10 -7.04 -21.75 27.84
C LEU A 10 -7.48 -20.35 27.38
N ALA A 11 -7.88 -19.47 28.30
CA ALA A 11 -8.27 -18.10 27.99
C ALA A 11 -7.12 -17.26 27.40
N LEU A 12 -5.90 -17.39 27.93
CA LEU A 12 -4.71 -16.76 27.36
C LEU A 12 -4.38 -17.31 25.96
N GLY A 13 -4.45 -18.63 25.79
CA GLY A 13 -4.23 -19.30 24.50
C GLY A 13 -5.25 -18.85 23.45
N THR A 14 -6.54 -18.83 23.81
CA THR A 14 -7.61 -18.34 22.94
C THR A 14 -7.48 -16.84 22.66
N GLY A 15 -7.06 -16.04 23.64
CA GLY A 15 -6.79 -14.62 23.47
C GLY A 15 -5.65 -14.35 22.49
N VAL A 16 -4.55 -15.09 22.58
CA VAL A 16 -3.41 -15.01 21.63
C VAL A 16 -3.81 -15.51 20.24
N LEU A 17 -4.60 -16.58 20.15
CA LEU A 17 -5.12 -17.09 18.89
C LEU A 17 -6.07 -16.09 18.23
N LEU A 18 -7.02 -15.51 18.98
CA LEU A 18 -7.89 -14.44 18.50
C LEU A 18 -7.09 -13.20 18.11
N TRP A 19 -6.09 -12.82 18.89
CA TRP A 19 -5.18 -11.72 18.54
C TRP A 19 -4.42 -12.02 17.24
N ALA A 20 -4.03 -13.27 16.97
CA ALA A 20 -3.35 -13.64 15.73
C ALA A 20 -4.30 -13.73 14.52
N VAL A 21 -5.57 -14.08 14.73
CA VAL A 21 -6.53 -14.41 13.66
C VAL A 21 -7.51 -13.26 13.37
N LEU A 22 -7.79 -12.39 14.34
CA LEU A 22 -8.69 -11.26 14.13
C LEU A 22 -8.09 -10.30 13.09
N PRO A 23 -8.88 -9.85 12.11
CA PRO A 23 -8.43 -8.90 11.10
C PRO A 23 -8.13 -7.57 11.81
N ARG A 24 -6.89 -7.39 12.26
CA ARG A 24 -6.45 -6.09 12.76
C ARG A 24 -6.78 -5.05 11.71
N GLY A 25 -7.64 -4.13 12.14
CA GLY A 25 -8.16 -3.05 11.34
C GLY A 25 -7.04 -2.25 10.74
N VAL A 26 -7.24 -1.97 9.46
CA VAL A 26 -6.51 -0.99 8.65
C VAL A 26 -5.06 -1.36 8.32
N VAL A 27 -4.91 -1.62 7.03
CA VAL A 27 -3.66 -1.94 6.34
C VAL A 27 -3.74 -1.04 5.12
N LEU A 28 -2.72 -0.21 4.92
CA LEU A 28 -2.64 0.94 4.00
C LEU A 28 -3.93 1.80 3.90
N THR A 29 -3.99 2.89 4.67
CA THR A 29 -5.02 3.94 4.48
C THR A 29 -4.67 4.82 3.31
N ARG A 30 -5.68 5.40 2.66
CA ARG A 30 -5.51 6.51 1.72
C ARG A 30 -6.14 7.77 2.30
N SER A 31 -5.44 8.89 2.21
CA SER A 31 -6.00 10.22 2.47
C SER A 31 -5.55 11.17 1.37
N ALA A 32 -6.42 12.09 0.96
CA ALA A 32 -6.01 13.14 0.05
C ALA A 32 -5.12 14.14 0.78
N ARG A 33 -3.97 14.48 0.18
CA ARG A 33 -3.23 15.66 0.61
C ARG A 33 -3.97 16.87 0.06
N THR A 34 -4.20 17.85 0.92
CA THR A 34 -4.80 19.12 0.53
C THR A 34 -3.76 20.18 0.23
N GLU A 35 -2.54 20.03 0.78
CA GLU A 35 -1.46 21.00 0.68
C GLU A 35 -0.10 20.30 0.45
N ASP A 36 0.83 20.98 -0.22
CA ASP A 36 2.23 20.57 -0.33
C ASP A 36 3.07 21.11 0.84
N TRP A 37 4.38 20.86 0.81
CA TRP A 37 5.32 21.34 1.83
C TRP A 37 5.47 22.87 1.87
N ARG A 38 4.99 23.60 0.85
CA ARG A 38 4.94 25.06 0.77
C ARG A 38 3.60 25.62 1.23
N GLY A 39 2.61 24.77 1.53
CA GLY A 39 1.25 25.17 1.86
C GLY A 39 0.38 25.47 0.62
N GLU A 40 0.84 25.14 -0.58
CA GLU A 40 0.05 25.29 -1.80
C GLU A 40 -0.92 24.13 -1.97
N PRO A 41 -2.15 24.35 -2.46
CA PRO A 41 -3.12 23.30 -2.55
C PRO A 41 -2.74 22.25 -3.59
N VAL A 42 -2.92 20.98 -3.24
CA VAL A 42 -2.66 19.84 -4.13
C VAL A 42 -3.91 19.00 -4.24
N TYR A 43 -4.28 18.63 -5.47
CA TYR A 43 -5.55 17.91 -5.75
C TYR A 43 -5.32 16.49 -6.28
N ASP A 44 -4.13 16.20 -6.78
CA ASP A 44 -3.75 14.95 -7.44
C ASP A 44 -2.91 14.04 -6.52
N THR A 45 -2.67 14.43 -5.28
CA THR A 45 -1.72 13.77 -4.39
C THR A 45 -2.42 13.12 -3.21
N TRP A 46 -2.03 11.88 -2.93
CA TRP A 46 -2.56 11.07 -1.86
C TRP A 46 -1.45 10.55 -0.95
N ALA A 47 -1.71 10.57 0.35
CA ALA A 47 -0.89 9.91 1.36
C ALA A 47 -1.43 8.51 1.60
N LEU A 48 -0.54 7.53 1.53
CA LEU A 48 -0.82 6.12 1.72
C LEU A 48 -0.07 5.61 2.95
N ARG A 49 -0.76 5.54 4.08
CA ARG A 49 -0.10 5.28 5.37
C ARG A 49 -0.30 3.86 5.84
N ASN A 50 0.79 3.20 6.23
CA ASN A 50 0.72 1.89 6.85
C ASN A 50 0.34 2.01 8.34
N GLU A 51 -0.96 1.97 8.63
CA GLU A 51 -1.50 1.92 10.00
C GLU A 51 -1.36 0.53 10.67
N SER A 52 -0.75 -0.45 10.00
CA SER A 52 -0.56 -1.78 10.57
C SER A 52 0.62 -1.81 11.54
N ALA A 53 0.49 -2.57 12.63
CA ALA A 53 1.59 -2.83 13.57
C ALA A 53 2.73 -3.70 12.99
N VAL A 54 2.58 -4.17 11.75
CA VAL A 54 3.58 -4.96 11.03
C VAL A 54 3.86 -4.35 9.66
N PRO A 55 5.05 -4.55 9.08
CA PRO A 55 5.32 -4.13 7.72
C PRO A 55 4.33 -4.76 6.75
N ILE A 56 4.00 -4.01 5.71
CA ILE A 56 3.27 -4.55 4.56
C ILE A 56 4.23 -4.69 3.39
N ARG A 57 3.95 -5.67 2.52
CA ARG A 57 4.66 -5.86 1.27
C ARG A 57 3.75 -5.55 0.10
N LEU A 58 4.19 -4.67 -0.77
CA LEU A 58 3.53 -4.40 -2.04
C LEU A 58 3.70 -5.62 -2.96
N THR A 59 2.62 -6.05 -3.59
CA THR A 59 2.60 -7.24 -4.45
C THR A 59 2.38 -6.91 -5.93
N SER A 60 1.80 -5.74 -6.20
CA SER A 60 1.56 -5.20 -7.53
C SER A 60 1.18 -3.73 -7.35
N VAL A 61 1.69 -2.87 -8.22
CA VAL A 61 1.32 -1.46 -8.31
C VAL A 61 1.08 -1.21 -9.77
N ALA A 62 -0.15 -0.93 -10.16
CA ALA A 62 -0.51 -0.85 -11.56
C ALA A 62 -1.42 0.33 -11.85
N VAL A 63 -1.22 0.94 -13.00
CA VAL A 63 -1.98 2.10 -13.48
C VAL A 63 -2.91 1.67 -14.61
N ARG A 64 -4.12 2.21 -14.61
CA ARG A 64 -5.02 2.17 -15.75
C ARG A 64 -5.26 3.61 -16.21
N SER A 65 -4.90 3.94 -17.43
CA SER A 65 -5.05 5.27 -18.02
C SER A 65 -5.61 5.18 -19.45
N PRO A 66 -5.98 6.32 -20.07
CA PRO A 66 -6.31 6.37 -21.49
C PRO A 66 -5.20 5.80 -22.40
N ASP A 67 -3.95 5.85 -21.93
CA ASP A 67 -2.76 5.40 -22.65
C ASP A 67 -2.50 3.88 -22.47
N THR A 68 -3.20 3.20 -21.57
CA THR A 68 -3.02 1.77 -21.29
C THR A 68 -4.07 0.91 -22.01
N LEU A 69 -4.23 1.11 -23.32
CA LEU A 69 -5.12 0.30 -24.15
C LEU A 69 -4.45 -1.00 -24.60
N ASP A 70 -5.17 -2.12 -24.47
CA ASP A 70 -4.77 -3.38 -25.08
C ASP A 70 -4.98 -3.35 -26.61
N ALA A 71 -4.47 -4.37 -27.32
CA ALA A 71 -4.62 -4.49 -28.77
C ALA A 71 -6.09 -4.57 -29.27
N LYS A 72 -7.06 -4.70 -28.35
CA LYS A 72 -8.50 -4.74 -28.61
C LYS A 72 -9.20 -3.44 -28.21
N GLY A 73 -8.46 -2.41 -27.83
CA GLY A 73 -8.99 -1.11 -27.42
C GLY A 73 -9.66 -1.13 -26.04
N ARG A 74 -9.27 -2.05 -25.16
CA ARG A 74 -9.78 -2.11 -23.78
C ARG A 74 -8.73 -1.58 -22.82
N PHE A 75 -9.16 -0.81 -21.83
CA PHE A 75 -8.26 -0.34 -20.78
C PHE A 75 -7.74 -1.51 -19.95
N GLU A 76 -6.42 -1.60 -19.84
CA GLU A 76 -5.69 -2.58 -19.05
C GLU A 76 -4.89 -1.90 -17.93
N TYR A 77 -4.62 -2.64 -16.87
CA TYR A 77 -3.71 -2.20 -15.82
C TYR A 77 -2.27 -2.57 -16.20
N VAL A 78 -1.41 -1.58 -16.34
CA VAL A 78 0.03 -1.75 -16.60
C VAL A 78 0.79 -1.57 -15.30
N GLU A 79 1.72 -2.47 -14.98
CA GLU A 79 2.54 -2.34 -13.76
C GLU A 79 3.41 -1.08 -13.82
N LEU A 80 3.40 -0.32 -12.73
CA LEU A 80 4.17 0.90 -12.52
C LEU A 80 5.61 0.54 -12.15
N ASN A 81 6.56 1.17 -12.83
CA ASN A 81 7.98 1.15 -12.51
C ASN A 81 8.58 2.53 -12.80
N ASP A 82 9.83 2.71 -12.42
CA ASP A 82 10.49 4.01 -12.55
C ASP A 82 10.67 4.43 -14.03
N ASP A 83 10.71 3.47 -14.96
CA ASP A 83 10.86 3.75 -16.40
C ASP A 83 9.56 4.26 -17.06
N ASN A 84 8.40 3.94 -16.49
CA ASN A 84 7.09 4.26 -17.08
C ASN A 84 6.24 5.21 -16.24
N ALA A 85 6.70 5.62 -15.06
CA ALA A 85 5.99 6.52 -14.16
C ALA A 85 5.60 7.84 -14.85
N ASP A 86 6.56 8.48 -15.53
CA ASP A 86 6.34 9.74 -16.24
C ASP A 86 5.36 9.57 -17.42
N ALA A 87 5.53 8.49 -18.19
CA ALA A 87 4.65 8.19 -19.33
C ALA A 87 3.20 7.92 -18.89
N LEU A 88 3.02 7.33 -17.71
CA LEU A 88 1.71 7.07 -17.12
C LEU A 88 1.16 8.27 -16.34
N ALA A 89 1.94 9.35 -16.18
CA ALA A 89 1.68 10.51 -15.32
C ALA A 89 1.19 10.09 -13.92
N VAL A 90 1.90 9.13 -13.34
CA VAL A 90 1.69 8.65 -11.97
C VAL A 90 3.04 8.55 -11.30
N ALA A 91 3.19 9.20 -10.16
CA ALA A 91 4.37 9.06 -9.32
C ALA A 91 3.99 8.36 -8.01
N LEU A 92 4.88 7.50 -7.53
CA LEU A 92 4.81 6.89 -6.21
C LEU A 92 6.20 7.07 -5.59
N CYS A 93 6.28 7.44 -4.32
CA CYS A 93 7.54 7.56 -3.59
C CYS A 93 7.30 7.36 -2.08
N PHE A 94 8.35 7.09 -1.32
CA PHE A 94 8.31 7.25 0.13
C PHE A 94 8.36 8.74 0.51
N ASP A 95 7.62 9.12 1.54
CA ASP A 95 7.74 10.45 2.16
C ASP A 95 9.06 10.59 2.93
N ASP A 96 9.66 9.45 3.33
CA ASP A 96 10.99 9.38 3.95
C ASP A 96 12.09 9.28 2.88
N ALA A 97 13.00 10.25 2.88
CA ALA A 97 14.09 10.36 1.90
C ALA A 97 15.13 9.22 2.00
N TYR A 98 15.36 8.66 3.19
CA TYR A 98 16.30 7.56 3.38
C TYR A 98 15.74 6.26 2.77
N LEU A 99 14.45 5.99 2.99
CA LEU A 99 13.76 4.85 2.39
C LEU A 99 13.68 4.98 0.87
N GLU A 100 13.38 6.18 0.36
CA GLU A 100 13.33 6.42 -1.08
C GLU A 100 14.70 6.24 -1.74
N THR A 101 15.77 6.73 -1.10
CA THR A 101 17.15 6.52 -1.59
C THR A 101 17.49 5.02 -1.63
N THR A 102 17.21 4.29 -0.55
CA THR A 102 17.46 2.85 -0.46
C THR A 102 16.67 2.07 -1.52
N ARG A 103 15.44 2.49 -1.82
CA ARG A 103 14.62 1.91 -2.90
C ARG A 103 15.26 2.16 -4.27
N GLY A 104 15.61 3.41 -4.57
CA GLY A 104 16.16 3.85 -5.85
C GLY A 104 17.48 3.15 -6.20
N GLU A 105 18.34 2.92 -5.21
CA GLU A 105 19.61 2.18 -5.40
C GLU A 105 19.40 0.73 -5.88
N ASN A 106 18.22 0.15 -5.63
CA ASN A 106 17.90 -1.23 -6.00
C ASN A 106 17.10 -1.35 -7.33
N ALA A 107 16.82 -0.23 -8.02
CA ALA A 107 16.16 -0.15 -9.33
C ALA A 107 14.97 -1.11 -9.53
N GLN A 108 14.22 -1.39 -8.46
CA GLN A 108 13.18 -2.41 -8.48
C GLN A 108 11.81 -1.80 -8.79
N ALA A 109 11.03 -2.53 -9.59
CA ALA A 109 9.59 -2.35 -9.65
C ALA A 109 9.00 -2.28 -8.24
N TRP A 110 7.92 -1.52 -8.05
CA TRP A 110 7.23 -1.35 -6.76
C TRP A 110 6.78 -2.66 -6.10
N LYS A 111 6.74 -3.76 -6.87
CA LYS A 111 6.48 -5.11 -6.37
C LYS A 111 7.61 -5.61 -5.48
N GLY A 112 7.26 -5.99 -4.26
CA GLY A 112 8.17 -6.55 -3.27
C GLY A 112 8.64 -5.55 -2.23
N ILE A 113 8.45 -4.25 -2.48
CA ILE A 113 8.77 -3.17 -1.55
C ILE A 113 7.99 -3.35 -0.26
N GLU A 114 8.70 -3.21 0.86
CA GLU A 114 8.11 -3.20 2.18
C GLU A 114 7.85 -1.78 2.65
N VAL A 115 6.67 -1.54 3.20
CA VAL A 115 6.30 -0.29 3.85
C VAL A 115 6.25 -0.57 5.35
N PRO A 116 7.19 -0.03 6.15
CA PRO A 116 7.21 -0.22 7.60
C PRO A 116 5.95 0.32 8.30
N PRO A 117 5.68 -0.11 9.55
CA PRO A 117 4.62 0.46 10.38
C PRO A 117 4.77 1.98 10.55
N GLY A 118 3.69 2.73 10.36
CA GLY A 118 3.64 4.18 10.54
C GLY A 118 4.09 4.99 9.33
N ASP A 119 4.82 4.38 8.40
CA ASP A 119 5.36 5.05 7.22
C ASP A 119 4.29 5.37 6.18
N THR A 120 4.63 6.35 5.33
CA THR A 120 3.74 6.90 4.32
C THR A 120 4.39 6.84 2.95
N LEU A 121 3.65 6.31 1.98
CA LEU A 121 3.92 6.50 0.56
C LEU A 121 3.14 7.72 0.07
N GLN A 122 3.75 8.52 -0.77
CA GLN A 122 3.07 9.59 -1.50
C GLN A 122 2.78 9.10 -2.92
N ALA A 123 1.50 9.13 -3.30
CA ALA A 123 1.05 8.80 -4.65
C ALA A 123 0.53 10.07 -5.31
N LYS A 124 1.14 10.50 -6.41
CA LYS A 124 0.61 11.53 -7.30
C LYS A 124 -0.04 10.85 -8.49
N VAL A 125 -1.32 11.11 -8.72
CA VAL A 125 -2.12 10.47 -9.77
C VAL A 125 -2.93 11.54 -10.49
N ASP A 126 -2.51 11.83 -11.71
CA ASP A 126 -3.15 12.82 -12.55
C ASP A 126 -4.59 12.41 -12.94
N LEU A 127 -5.34 13.38 -13.47
CA LEU A 127 -6.72 13.23 -13.91
C LEU A 127 -6.93 12.02 -14.84
N ASN A 128 -8.10 11.39 -14.73
CA ASN A 128 -8.55 10.27 -15.58
C ASN A 128 -7.68 9.00 -15.50
N ARG A 129 -6.95 8.82 -14.40
CA ARG A 129 -6.08 7.65 -14.18
C ARG A 129 -6.46 6.93 -12.90
N ASP A 130 -6.33 5.61 -12.91
CA ASP A 130 -6.53 4.79 -11.72
C ASP A 130 -5.22 4.14 -11.29
N LEU A 131 -4.82 4.36 -10.04
CA LEU A 131 -3.71 3.65 -9.42
C LEU A 131 -4.24 2.53 -8.52
N ARG A 132 -3.82 1.30 -8.79
CA ARG A 132 -4.15 0.12 -7.99
C ARG A 132 -2.90 -0.42 -7.32
N ILE A 133 -2.92 -0.42 -5.99
CA ILE A 133 -1.85 -0.96 -5.15
C ILE A 133 -2.39 -2.20 -4.45
N ARG A 134 -1.85 -3.37 -4.79
CA ARG A 134 -2.14 -4.62 -4.10
C ARG A 134 -1.04 -4.90 -3.10
N TYR A 135 -1.42 -5.28 -1.89
CA TYR A 135 -0.47 -5.52 -0.81
C TYR A 135 -0.96 -6.62 0.13
N ARG A 136 -0.04 -7.05 0.99
CA ARG A 136 -0.28 -8.02 2.07
C ARG A 136 0.62 -7.69 3.26
N ARG A 137 0.36 -8.25 4.43
CA ARG A 137 1.33 -8.18 5.52
C ARG A 137 2.59 -8.99 5.19
N THR A 138 3.73 -8.55 5.69
CA THR A 138 4.96 -9.35 5.65
C THR A 138 4.85 -10.53 6.62
N GLY A 139 5.44 -11.68 6.27
CA GLY A 139 5.45 -12.88 7.09
C GLY A 139 4.48 -13.99 6.66
N PRO A 140 4.52 -15.15 7.35
CA PRO A 140 3.83 -16.37 6.92
C PRO A 140 2.30 -16.28 6.98
N THR A 141 1.75 -15.52 7.92
CA THR A 141 0.29 -15.28 8.03
C THR A 141 -0.23 -14.35 6.94
N GLY A 142 0.62 -13.48 6.39
CA GLY A 142 0.27 -12.56 5.32
C GLY A 142 0.17 -13.19 3.93
N VAL A 143 0.64 -14.43 3.74
CA VAL A 143 0.66 -15.09 2.42
C VAL A 143 -0.75 -15.27 1.83
N PHE A 144 -1.73 -15.50 2.69
CA PHE A 144 -3.14 -15.64 2.29
C PHE A 144 -3.92 -14.33 2.30
N GLU A 145 -3.36 -13.27 2.88
CA GLU A 145 -3.98 -11.95 2.84
C GLU A 145 -3.78 -11.32 1.47
N ARG A 146 -4.88 -10.92 0.84
CA ARG A 146 -4.88 -10.15 -0.41
C ARG A 146 -5.71 -8.90 -0.19
N ARG A 147 -5.05 -7.75 -0.18
CA ARG A 147 -5.72 -6.46 -0.02
C ARG A 147 -5.34 -5.54 -1.17
N GLN A 148 -6.18 -4.55 -1.41
CA GLN A 148 -5.92 -3.54 -2.42
C GLN A 148 -6.38 -2.17 -1.95
N VAL A 149 -5.60 -1.15 -2.30
CA VAL A 149 -6.05 0.23 -2.35
C VAL A 149 -6.19 0.56 -3.84
N LEU A 150 -7.35 1.09 -4.19
CA LEU A 150 -7.59 1.70 -5.49
C LEU A 150 -7.66 3.20 -5.27
N ILE A 151 -7.15 3.98 -6.21
CA ILE A 151 -7.23 5.41 -6.12
C ILE A 151 -7.49 5.99 -7.51
N HIS A 152 -8.43 6.94 -7.58
CA HIS A 152 -9.04 7.44 -8.81
C HIS A 152 -8.67 8.91 -9.00
N GLY A 153 -7.95 9.23 -10.06
CA GLY A 153 -7.62 10.61 -10.43
C GLY A 153 -8.90 11.32 -10.81
N HIS A 154 -9.49 12.02 -9.84
CA HIS A 154 -10.78 12.71 -10.00
C HIS A 154 -10.61 14.01 -10.77
N ILE A 155 -11.62 14.33 -11.59
CA ILE A 155 -11.78 15.56 -12.39
C ILE A 155 -11.82 16.81 -11.52
#